data_AF-A0A4U7DNA6-F1
#
_entry.id   AF-A0A4U7DNA6-F1
#
_cell.length_a   1.000
_cell.length_b   1.000
_cell.length_c   1.000
_cell.angle_alpha   90.00
_cell.angle_beta   90.00
_cell.angle_gamma   90.00
#
_symmetry.space_group_name_H-M   'P 1'
#
loop_
_entity.id
_entity.type
_entity.pdbx_description
1 polymer ?
#
loop_
_entity_poly.entity_id
_entity_poly.type
_entity_poly.pdbx_seq_one_letter_code
_entity_poly.pdbx_strand_id
1 'polypeptide(L)'
;MREDALATRLVEHYEATADDPAIRLEEPYDADGREGVVDLFVRTRTPEPVDRVIELKADAAVRRATGANEVLRQYRRMERYFHADERHALRPKLGRTEPGARYLLCFAPTPTCVHHVATNRTLYGSVDRDAYAGDVPAVRTVAFLTGLEGDPADLGLVSVNGDATFGSAPFKRAVPEGSRLAESLRGVDDDLIEFP
;
A
#
# COMPACT_ATOMS: atom_id res chain seq x y z
N MET A 1 13.21 -0.29 -10.34
CA MET A 1 12.15 -1.33 -10.27
C MET A 1 10.91 -0.77 -10.97
N ARG A 2 10.11 -1.61 -11.61
CA ARG A 2 8.88 -1.20 -12.32
C ARG A 2 7.65 -1.71 -11.55
N GLU A 3 6.48 -1.16 -11.84
CA GLU A 3 5.22 -1.53 -11.15
C GLU A 3 4.79 -2.97 -11.43
N ASP A 4 4.96 -3.45 -12.65
CA ASP A 4 4.75 -4.85 -13.03
C ASP A 4 5.56 -5.81 -12.15
N ALA A 5 6.84 -5.52 -11.92
CA ALA A 5 7.70 -6.31 -11.05
C ALA A 5 7.25 -6.29 -9.57
N LEU A 6 6.71 -5.17 -9.09
CA LEU A 6 6.15 -5.11 -7.73
C LEU A 6 4.88 -5.96 -7.63
N ALA A 7 4.00 -5.86 -8.63
CA ALA A 7 2.77 -6.62 -8.69
C ALA A 7 3.07 -8.13 -8.71
N THR A 8 4.00 -8.58 -9.55
CA THR A 8 4.46 -9.99 -9.57
C THR A 8 4.91 -10.46 -8.19
N ARG A 9 5.72 -9.69 -7.47
CA ARG A 9 6.19 -10.07 -6.13
C ARG A 9 5.07 -10.16 -5.10
N LEU A 10 4.07 -9.28 -5.19
CA LEU A 10 2.88 -9.36 -4.33
C LEU A 10 2.00 -10.56 -4.68
N VAL A 11 1.84 -10.89 -5.96
CA VAL A 11 1.13 -12.09 -6.40
C VAL A 11 1.80 -13.33 -5.79
N GLU A 12 3.11 -13.49 -6.00
CA GLU A 12 3.89 -14.60 -5.43
C GLU A 12 3.76 -14.69 -3.91
N HIS A 13 3.77 -13.55 -3.21
CA HIS A 13 3.57 -13.51 -1.75
C HIS A 13 2.21 -14.07 -1.34
N TYR A 14 1.12 -13.60 -1.96
CA TYR A 14 -0.21 -14.07 -1.58
C TYR A 14 -0.45 -15.52 -1.98
N GLU A 15 0.08 -15.98 -3.12
CA GLU A 15 0.03 -17.39 -3.50
C GLU A 15 0.80 -18.29 -2.52
N ALA A 16 1.90 -17.80 -1.94
CA ALA A 16 2.70 -18.56 -0.97
C ALA A 16 2.12 -18.55 0.45
N THR A 17 1.39 -17.50 0.84
CA THR A 17 1.03 -17.24 2.25
C THR A 17 -0.46 -17.32 2.56
N ALA A 18 -1.33 -17.21 1.56
CA ALA A 18 -2.77 -17.28 1.74
C ALA A 18 -3.35 -18.58 1.18
N ASP A 19 -4.38 -19.09 1.85
CA ASP A 19 -5.15 -20.23 1.38
C ASP A 19 -6.14 -19.80 0.30
N ASP A 20 -5.94 -20.32 -0.93
CA ASP A 20 -6.74 -20.05 -2.14
C ASP A 20 -7.14 -18.56 -2.31
N PRO A 21 -6.17 -17.64 -2.47
CA PRO A 21 -6.47 -16.22 -2.64
C PRO A 21 -7.08 -15.95 -4.03
N ALA A 22 -8.09 -15.08 -4.09
CA ALA A 22 -8.55 -14.54 -5.36
C ALA A 22 -7.72 -13.31 -5.72
N ILE A 23 -6.88 -13.41 -6.76
CA ILE A 23 -5.93 -12.38 -7.18
C ILE A 23 -6.33 -11.85 -8.57
N ARG A 24 -6.36 -10.53 -8.76
CA ARG A 24 -6.62 -9.87 -10.04
C ARG A 24 -5.67 -8.69 -10.24
N LEU A 25 -4.98 -8.66 -11.36
CA LEU A 25 -4.12 -7.55 -11.78
C LEU A 25 -4.95 -6.59 -12.62
N GLU A 26 -4.67 -5.28 -12.50
CA GLU A 26 -5.36 -4.24 -13.26
C GLU A 26 -6.89 -4.40 -13.16
N GLU A 27 -7.40 -4.60 -11.94
CA GLU A 27 -8.82 -4.88 -11.71
C GLU A 27 -9.64 -3.60 -11.95
N PRO A 28 -10.56 -3.59 -12.92
CA PRO A 28 -11.35 -2.41 -13.22
C PRO A 28 -12.48 -2.23 -12.22
N TYR A 29 -12.90 -0.99 -12.02
CA TYR A 29 -14.14 -0.65 -11.32
C TYR A 29 -14.88 0.47 -12.06
N ASP A 30 -16.19 0.51 -11.88
CA ASP A 30 -17.09 1.55 -12.39
C ASP A 30 -18.19 1.79 -11.35
N ALA A 31 -18.10 2.93 -10.65
CA ALA A 31 -19.11 3.38 -9.73
C ALA A 31 -19.89 4.54 -10.37
N ASP A 32 -21.02 4.25 -11.00
CA ASP A 32 -21.89 5.24 -11.66
C ASP A 32 -21.15 6.11 -12.71
N GLY A 33 -20.38 5.48 -13.60
CA GLY A 33 -19.57 6.16 -14.62
C GLY A 33 -18.24 6.71 -14.09
N ARG A 34 -17.88 6.40 -12.84
CA ARG A 34 -16.57 6.70 -12.25
C ARG A 34 -15.62 5.54 -12.47
N GLU A 35 -15.22 5.39 -13.72
CA GLU A 35 -14.27 4.35 -14.13
C GLU A 35 -12.88 4.57 -13.50
N GLY A 36 -12.21 3.45 -13.25
CA GLY A 36 -10.82 3.38 -12.88
C GLY A 36 -10.33 1.93 -12.85
N VAL A 37 -9.04 1.78 -12.57
CA VAL A 37 -8.36 0.49 -12.49
C VAL A 37 -7.47 0.53 -11.26
N VAL A 38 -7.40 -0.58 -10.52
CA VAL A 38 -6.46 -0.75 -9.40
C VAL A 38 -5.34 -1.69 -9.84
N ASP A 39 -4.11 -1.42 -9.43
CA ASP A 39 -2.96 -2.20 -9.91
C ASP A 39 -3.06 -3.67 -9.50
N LEU A 40 -3.52 -3.93 -8.27
CA LEU A 40 -3.69 -5.28 -7.75
C LEU A 40 -4.86 -5.35 -6.76
N PHE A 41 -5.74 -6.32 -6.97
CA PHE A 41 -6.77 -6.74 -6.04
C PHE A 41 -6.48 -8.15 -5.51
N VAL A 42 -6.58 -8.33 -4.19
CA VAL A 42 -6.44 -9.63 -3.54
C VAL A 42 -7.53 -9.83 -2.49
N ARG A 43 -8.25 -10.95 -2.56
CA ARG A 43 -9.17 -11.40 -1.51
C ARG A 43 -8.63 -12.67 -0.86
N THR A 44 -8.32 -12.58 0.43
CA THR A 44 -8.01 -13.74 1.28
C THR A 44 -9.28 -14.20 2.00
N ARG A 45 -9.43 -15.48 2.33
CA ARG A 45 -10.66 -16.02 2.96
C ARG A 45 -10.53 -16.39 4.43
N THR A 46 -9.32 -16.66 4.91
CA THR A 46 -9.04 -17.16 6.26
C THR A 46 -8.23 -16.11 7.04
N PRO A 47 -8.56 -15.83 8.32
CA PRO A 47 -9.68 -16.37 9.11
C PRO A 47 -11.06 -15.81 8.70
N GLU A 48 -11.11 -14.62 8.10
CA GLU A 48 -12.30 -14.03 7.50
C GLU A 48 -11.97 -13.41 6.13
N PRO A 49 -12.96 -13.23 5.24
CA PRO A 49 -12.74 -12.55 3.96
C PRO A 49 -12.25 -11.11 4.14
N VAL A 50 -11.09 -10.81 3.56
CA VAL A 50 -10.50 -9.46 3.55
C VAL A 50 -10.06 -9.11 2.13
N ASP A 51 -10.60 -8.01 1.62
CA ASP A 51 -10.22 -7.42 0.35
C ASP A 51 -9.01 -6.51 0.54
N ARG A 52 -8.03 -6.62 -0.35
CA ARG A 52 -6.87 -5.74 -0.41
C ARG A 52 -6.87 -5.09 -1.78
N VAL A 53 -7.02 -3.77 -1.77
CA VAL A 53 -7.07 -2.93 -2.96
C VAL A 53 -5.78 -2.13 -2.98
N ILE A 54 -4.90 -2.44 -3.91
CA ILE A 54 -3.49 -2.07 -3.85
C ILE A 54 -3.15 -1.17 -5.04
N GLU A 55 -2.71 0.04 -4.72
CA GLU A 55 -2.08 0.98 -5.63
C GLU A 55 -0.56 0.93 -5.43
N LEU A 56 0.18 0.68 -6.50
CA LEU A 56 1.63 0.56 -6.52
C LEU A 56 2.25 1.84 -7.09
N LYS A 57 3.39 2.22 -6.54
CA LYS A 57 4.18 3.34 -7.03
C LYS A 57 5.65 2.96 -7.12
N ALA A 58 6.15 2.89 -8.36
CA ALA A 58 7.58 2.78 -8.65
C ALA A 58 8.17 4.12 -9.14
N ASP A 59 9.48 4.15 -9.40
CA ASP A 59 10.20 5.36 -9.85
C ASP A 59 9.52 6.07 -11.02
N ALA A 60 9.01 5.33 -11.99
CA ALA A 60 8.36 5.89 -13.16
C ALA A 60 7.08 6.66 -12.80
N ALA A 61 6.21 6.09 -11.96
CA ALA A 61 4.99 6.78 -11.53
C ALA A 61 5.29 7.97 -10.62
N VAL A 62 6.24 7.83 -9.69
CA VAL A 62 6.66 8.93 -8.82
C VAL A 62 7.21 10.11 -9.64
N ARG A 63 8.05 9.85 -10.65
CA ARG A 63 8.61 10.90 -11.52
C ARG A 63 7.58 11.54 -12.45
N ARG A 64 6.53 10.80 -12.84
CA ARG A 64 5.45 11.30 -13.70
C ARG A 64 4.40 12.07 -12.91
N ALA A 65 4.23 11.77 -11.63
CA ALA A 65 3.34 12.51 -10.75
C ALA A 65 3.82 13.96 -10.60
N THR A 66 2.90 14.92 -10.62
CA THR A 66 3.20 16.34 -10.36
C THR A 66 3.52 16.64 -8.88
N GLY A 67 3.46 15.62 -8.02
CA GLY A 67 3.77 15.69 -6.59
C GLY A 67 2.96 14.69 -5.77
N ALA A 68 3.09 14.72 -4.44
CA ALA A 68 2.37 13.81 -3.55
C ALA A 68 0.85 13.95 -3.62
N ASN A 69 0.34 15.16 -3.88
CA ASN A 69 -1.10 15.40 -4.03
C ASN A 69 -1.70 14.67 -5.24
N GLU A 70 -0.95 14.52 -6.33
CA GLU A 70 -1.38 13.72 -7.49
C GLU A 70 -1.54 12.25 -7.11
N VAL A 71 -0.52 11.68 -6.46
CA VAL A 71 -0.51 10.29 -5.99
C VAL A 71 -1.65 10.04 -5.00
N LEU A 72 -1.83 10.94 -4.02
CA LEU A 72 -2.92 10.83 -3.05
C LEU A 72 -4.29 11.01 -3.70
N ARG A 73 -4.41 11.83 -4.75
CA ARG A 73 -5.67 11.98 -5.49
C ARG A 73 -6.03 10.68 -6.21
N GLN A 74 -5.06 10.02 -6.86
CA GLN A 74 -5.26 8.72 -7.50
C GLN A 74 -5.70 7.67 -6.48
N TYR A 75 -4.95 7.54 -5.38
CA TYR A 75 -5.26 6.63 -4.27
C TYR A 75 -6.65 6.87 -3.67
N ARG A 76 -7.00 8.12 -3.33
CA ARG A 76 -8.31 8.46 -2.75
C ARG A 76 -9.47 8.24 -3.72
N ARG A 77 -9.22 8.36 -5.03
CA ARG A 77 -10.22 8.04 -6.05
C ARG A 77 -10.51 6.54 -6.05
N MET A 78 -9.47 5.71 -6.08
CA MET A 78 -9.59 4.25 -5.95
C MET A 78 -10.35 3.88 -4.68
N GLU A 79 -9.92 4.41 -3.53
CA GLU A 79 -10.52 4.09 -2.23
C GLU A 79 -12.03 4.37 -2.21
N ARG A 80 -12.43 5.54 -2.72
CA ARG A 80 -13.82 6.00 -2.72
C ARG A 80 -14.73 5.16 -3.62
N TYR A 81 -14.23 4.73 -4.77
CA TYR A 81 -15.10 4.20 -5.83
C TYR A 81 -14.99 2.69 -6.01
N PHE A 82 -13.91 2.04 -5.59
CA PHE A 82 -13.73 0.61 -5.83
C PHE A 82 -14.88 -0.23 -5.26
N HIS A 83 -15.21 -0.08 -3.98
CA HIS A 83 -16.32 -0.81 -3.35
C HIS A 83 -17.69 -0.13 -3.51
N ALA A 84 -17.75 1.04 -4.15
CA ALA A 84 -19.01 1.64 -4.57
C ALA A 84 -19.55 0.99 -5.86
N ASP A 85 -18.67 0.40 -6.67
CA ASP A 85 -19.06 -0.50 -7.74
C ASP A 85 -19.72 -1.77 -7.17
N GLU A 86 -20.92 -2.07 -7.65
CA GLU A 86 -21.72 -3.22 -7.20
C GLU A 86 -20.98 -4.56 -7.35
N ARG A 87 -20.09 -4.70 -8.34
CA ARG A 87 -19.28 -5.91 -8.58
C ARG A 87 -18.31 -6.20 -7.42
N HIS A 88 -17.92 -5.16 -6.69
CA HIS A 88 -16.95 -5.22 -5.61
C HIS A 88 -17.59 -4.93 -4.25
N ALA A 89 -18.91 -4.71 -4.18
CA ALA A 89 -19.58 -4.26 -2.97
C ALA A 89 -19.33 -5.21 -1.78
N LEU A 90 -18.90 -4.63 -0.66
CA LEU A 90 -18.74 -5.36 0.60
C LEU A 90 -20.04 -5.31 1.41
N ARG A 91 -20.33 -6.42 2.10
CA ARG A 91 -21.49 -6.52 3.00
C ARG A 91 -21.03 -6.55 4.47
N PRO A 92 -21.74 -5.86 5.38
CA PRO A 92 -21.54 -6.02 6.81
C PRO A 92 -21.74 -7.47 7.24
N LYS A 93 -20.94 -7.94 8.19
CA LYS A 93 -21.05 -9.26 8.80
C LYS A 93 -21.06 -9.09 10.31
N LEU A 94 -22.07 -9.67 10.97
CA LEU A 94 -22.16 -9.65 12.42
C LEU A 94 -20.97 -10.38 13.04
N GLY A 95 -20.35 -9.78 14.06
CA GLY A 95 -19.21 -10.37 14.76
C GLY A 95 -17.88 -10.36 13.99
N ARG A 96 -17.79 -9.61 12.88
CA ARG A 96 -16.53 -9.36 12.17
C ARG A 96 -15.51 -8.73 13.13
N THR A 97 -14.31 -9.31 13.21
CA THR A 97 -13.21 -8.82 14.06
C THR A 97 -12.08 -8.18 13.26
N GLU A 98 -11.96 -8.52 11.98
CA GLU A 98 -10.99 -7.95 11.05
C GLU A 98 -11.65 -6.91 10.13
N PRO A 99 -10.90 -5.95 9.56
CA PRO A 99 -11.46 -5.07 8.53
C PRO A 99 -11.90 -5.89 7.30
N GLY A 100 -13.01 -5.50 6.67
CA GLY A 100 -13.44 -6.12 5.42
C GLY A 100 -12.60 -5.70 4.21
N ALA A 101 -11.96 -4.53 4.28
CA ALA A 101 -11.06 -4.03 3.24
C ALA A 101 -9.78 -3.41 3.82
N ARG A 102 -8.70 -3.50 3.04
CA ARG A 102 -7.44 -2.77 3.26
C ARG A 102 -7.08 -2.05 1.97
N TYR A 103 -7.03 -0.73 2.01
CA TYR A 103 -6.62 0.13 0.91
C TYR A 103 -5.14 0.46 1.06
N LEU A 104 -4.32 -0.06 0.16
CA LEU A 104 -2.86 0.01 0.27
C LEU A 104 -2.30 0.96 -0.81
N LEU A 105 -1.53 1.96 -0.40
CA LEU A 105 -0.65 2.74 -1.27
C LEU A 105 0.80 2.31 -0.99
N CYS A 106 1.36 1.52 -1.90
CA CYS A 106 2.63 0.84 -1.71
C CYS A 106 3.72 1.43 -2.63
N PHE A 107 4.78 1.95 -2.01
CA PHE A 107 5.95 2.46 -2.71
C PHE A 107 7.04 1.39 -2.83
N ALA A 108 7.72 1.39 -3.98
CA ALA A 108 8.96 0.64 -4.13
C ALA A 108 10.03 1.15 -3.15
N PRO A 109 10.88 0.26 -2.59
CA PRO A 109 11.99 0.65 -1.73
C PRO A 109 13.19 1.13 -2.56
N THR A 110 12.99 2.18 -3.37
CA THR A 110 14.04 2.77 -4.21
C THR A 110 14.39 4.18 -3.72
N PRO A 111 15.61 4.69 -4.00
CA PRO A 111 16.00 6.04 -3.60
C PRO A 111 15.02 7.12 -4.09
N THR A 112 14.53 7.00 -5.33
CA THR A 112 13.54 7.94 -5.90
C THR A 112 12.26 7.97 -5.05
N CYS A 113 11.71 6.80 -4.71
CA CYS A 113 10.46 6.72 -3.95
C CYS A 113 10.66 7.13 -2.49
N VAL A 114 11.77 6.73 -1.87
CA VAL A 114 12.11 7.12 -0.49
C VAL A 114 12.27 8.63 -0.39
N HIS A 115 13.03 9.25 -1.28
CA HIS A 115 13.19 10.71 -1.32
C HIS A 115 11.84 11.42 -1.48
N HIS A 116 10.99 10.93 -2.39
CA HIS A 116 9.66 11.50 -2.60
C HIS A 116 8.79 11.45 -1.35
N VAL A 117 8.72 10.29 -0.67
CA VAL A 117 7.95 10.16 0.56
C VAL A 117 8.56 10.98 1.69
N ALA A 118 9.89 10.99 1.85
CA ALA A 118 10.57 11.78 2.88
C ALA A 118 10.29 13.28 2.73
N THR A 119 10.33 13.78 1.49
CA THR A 119 9.99 15.17 1.14
C THR A 119 8.53 15.50 1.47
N ASN A 120 7.63 14.53 1.36
CA ASN A 120 6.19 14.72 1.54
C ASN A 120 5.64 14.00 2.79
N ARG A 121 6.50 13.74 3.79
CA ARG A 121 6.21 12.84 4.92
C ARG A 121 5.00 13.27 5.74
N THR A 122 4.77 14.57 5.90
CA THR A 122 3.60 15.11 6.60
C THR A 122 2.30 14.81 5.86
N LEU A 123 2.30 14.89 4.52
CA LEU A 123 1.11 14.59 3.72
C LEU A 123 0.77 13.10 3.76
N TYR A 124 1.77 12.23 3.60
CA TYR A 124 1.55 10.78 3.67
C TYR A 124 1.22 10.31 5.09
N GLY A 125 1.91 10.84 6.10
CA GLY A 125 1.68 10.50 7.50
C GLY A 125 0.35 11.01 8.06
N SER A 126 -0.27 12.03 7.44
CA SER A 126 -1.59 12.54 7.86
C SER A 126 -2.78 11.78 7.27
N VAL A 127 -2.54 10.73 6.49
CA VAL A 127 -3.62 9.85 6.00
C VAL A 127 -4.17 9.03 7.16
N ASP A 128 -5.41 9.33 7.56
CA ASP A 128 -6.14 8.59 8.59
C ASP A 128 -6.24 7.10 8.21
N ARG A 129 -5.82 6.24 9.13
CA ARG A 129 -5.81 4.78 8.99
C ARG A 129 -7.23 4.22 9.00
N ASP A 130 -8.14 4.80 9.78
CA ASP A 130 -9.47 4.27 9.94
C ASP A 130 -10.35 4.67 8.76
N ALA A 131 -10.93 3.66 8.11
CA ALA A 131 -11.72 3.84 6.90
C ALA A 131 -12.96 2.97 6.90
N TYR A 132 -13.83 3.24 5.93
CA TYR A 132 -15.05 2.47 5.73
C TYR A 132 -15.32 2.30 4.24
N ALA A 133 -15.70 1.08 3.87
CA ALA A 133 -16.26 0.75 2.56
C ALA A 133 -17.79 0.60 2.75
N GLY A 134 -18.53 1.70 2.59
CA GLY A 134 -19.92 1.77 3.04
C GLY A 134 -20.00 1.61 4.56
N ASP A 135 -20.71 0.59 5.04
CA ASP A 135 -20.83 0.27 6.47
C ASP A 135 -19.81 -0.77 6.95
N VAL A 136 -18.83 -1.12 6.12
CA VAL A 136 -17.82 -2.15 6.44
C VAL A 136 -16.51 -1.49 6.88
N PRO A 137 -16.00 -1.80 8.09
CA PRO A 137 -14.71 -1.29 8.54
C PRO A 137 -13.58 -1.63 7.57
N ALA A 138 -12.73 -0.65 7.30
CA ALA A 138 -11.59 -0.75 6.42
C ALA A 138 -10.36 -0.06 7.02
N VAL A 139 -9.18 -0.34 6.45
CA VAL A 139 -7.92 0.28 6.89
C VAL A 139 -7.19 0.89 5.69
N ARG A 140 -6.67 2.10 5.84
CA ARG A 140 -5.73 2.74 4.91
C ARG A 140 -4.31 2.54 5.37
N THR A 141 -3.45 2.09 4.47
CA THR A 141 -2.01 1.99 4.72
C THR A 141 -1.24 2.66 3.59
N VAL A 142 -0.39 3.61 3.93
CA VAL A 142 0.68 4.09 3.07
C VAL A 142 1.96 3.42 3.55
N ALA A 143 2.69 2.73 2.67
CA ALA A 143 3.84 1.92 3.09
C ALA A 143 4.93 1.79 2.01
N PHE A 144 6.12 1.41 2.46
CA PHE A 144 7.15 0.83 1.59
C PHE A 144 7.07 -0.69 1.61
N LEU A 145 7.28 -1.31 0.45
CA LEU A 145 7.46 -2.76 0.34
C LEU A 145 8.85 -3.18 0.81
N THR A 146 8.95 -4.32 1.49
CA THR A 146 10.21 -4.96 1.93
C THR A 146 10.22 -6.44 1.53
N GLY A 147 11.38 -7.11 1.60
CA GLY A 147 11.48 -8.54 1.26
C GLY A 147 11.33 -8.87 -0.23
N LEU A 148 11.41 -7.86 -1.12
CA LEU A 148 11.15 -8.02 -2.56
C LEU A 148 12.11 -8.96 -3.30
N GLU A 149 13.26 -9.31 -2.73
CA GLU A 149 14.27 -10.17 -3.35
C GLU A 149 14.40 -11.54 -2.68
N GLY A 150 13.70 -11.76 -1.57
CA GLY A 150 13.82 -12.97 -0.75
C GLY A 150 12.76 -14.02 -1.04
N ASP A 151 12.49 -14.85 -0.03
CA ASP A 151 11.34 -15.75 -0.05
C ASP A 151 10.05 -14.92 -0.18
N PRO A 152 9.10 -15.27 -1.07
CA PRO A 152 7.81 -14.60 -1.14
C PRO A 152 7.09 -14.51 0.21
N ALA A 153 7.28 -15.46 1.12
CA ALA A 153 6.71 -15.42 2.47
C ALA A 153 7.26 -14.29 3.35
N ASP A 154 8.47 -13.79 3.04
CA ASP A 154 9.14 -12.71 3.78
C ASP A 154 8.77 -11.30 3.26
N LEU A 155 7.93 -11.21 2.21
CA LEU A 155 7.46 -9.91 1.73
C LEU A 155 6.67 -9.21 2.84
N GLY A 156 7.03 -7.95 3.07
CA GLY A 156 6.45 -7.14 4.14
C GLY A 156 6.15 -5.71 3.73
N LEU A 157 5.59 -4.97 4.67
CA LEU A 157 5.26 -3.56 4.55
C LEU A 157 5.80 -2.80 5.76
N VAL A 158 6.46 -1.68 5.53
CA VAL A 158 6.81 -0.71 6.58
C VAL A 158 5.92 0.52 6.39
N SER A 159 4.99 0.72 7.32
CA SER A 159 3.99 1.79 7.23
C SER A 159 4.56 3.19 7.50
N VAL A 160 4.16 4.14 6.67
CA VAL A 160 4.49 5.57 6.74
C VAL A 160 3.45 6.34 7.57
N ASN A 161 2.18 5.90 7.53
CA ASN A 161 1.07 6.46 8.30
C ASN A 161 0.71 5.60 9.53
N GLY A 162 1.64 4.77 10.00
CA GLY A 162 1.49 3.93 11.18
C GLY A 162 1.79 4.68 12.49
N ASP A 163 1.80 3.94 13.60
CA ASP A 163 2.05 4.53 14.92
C ASP A 163 3.47 5.10 15.07
N ALA A 164 4.43 4.51 14.35
CA ALA A 164 5.78 5.04 14.24
C ALA A 164 5.85 6.10 13.14
N THR A 165 6.08 7.36 13.52
CA THR A 165 6.27 8.45 12.56
C THR A 165 7.43 8.15 11.61
N PHE A 166 7.26 8.42 10.32
CA PHE A 166 8.31 8.26 9.32
C PHE A 166 9.62 8.95 9.74
N GLY A 167 10.73 8.21 9.65
CA GLY A 167 12.07 8.69 10.03
C GLY A 167 12.40 8.62 11.52
N SER A 168 11.41 8.39 12.39
CA SER A 168 11.64 8.20 13.82
C SER A 168 12.46 6.93 14.13
N ALA A 169 13.08 6.86 15.32
CA ALA A 169 13.81 5.67 15.74
C ALA A 169 12.95 4.38 15.74
N PRO A 170 11.67 4.39 16.21
CA PRO A 170 10.78 3.24 16.03
C PRO A 170 10.57 2.84 14.56
N PHE A 171 10.41 3.81 13.65
CA PHE A 171 10.26 3.53 12.21
C PHE A 171 11.54 2.88 11.66
N LYS A 172 12.71 3.45 11.99
CA LYS A 172 14.02 2.93 11.57
C LYS A 172 14.24 1.48 12.04
N ARG A 173 13.80 1.12 13.26
CA ARG A 173 13.86 -0.26 13.78
C ARG A 173 12.90 -1.23 13.07
N ALA A 174 11.80 -0.74 12.52
CA ALA A 174 10.85 -1.58 11.79
C ALA A 174 11.35 -1.93 10.37
N VAL A 175 12.33 -1.19 9.85
CA VAL A 175 12.94 -1.46 8.55
C VAL A 175 13.90 -2.64 8.68
N PRO A 176 13.72 -3.74 7.92
CA PRO A 176 14.62 -4.88 7.98
C PRO A 176 16.07 -4.49 7.63
N GLU A 177 17.02 -4.87 8.47
CA GLU A 177 18.44 -4.61 8.23
C GLU A 177 18.91 -5.30 6.94
N GLY A 178 19.80 -4.62 6.20
CA GLY A 178 20.31 -5.13 4.92
C GLY A 178 19.30 -5.11 3.77
N SER A 179 18.06 -4.64 3.99
CA SER A 179 17.08 -4.51 2.91
C SER A 179 17.38 -3.32 1.99
N ARG A 180 16.89 -3.38 0.75
CA ARG A 180 16.88 -2.23 -0.18
C ARG A 180 16.25 -0.96 0.41
N LEU A 181 15.27 -1.11 1.30
CA LEU A 181 14.66 0.05 1.98
C LEU A 181 15.65 0.68 2.95
N ALA A 182 16.36 -0.12 3.73
CA ALA A 182 17.42 0.36 4.63
C ALA A 182 18.53 1.09 3.85
N GLU A 183 18.97 0.53 2.72
CA GLU A 183 19.95 1.17 1.84
C GLU A 183 19.43 2.49 1.26
N SER A 184 18.20 2.49 0.75
CA SER A 184 17.59 3.69 0.16
C SER A 184 17.39 4.81 1.20
N LEU A 185 17.05 4.46 2.45
CA LEU A 185 16.91 5.43 3.54
C LEU A 185 18.24 6.07 3.93
N ARG A 186 19.37 5.33 3.89
CA ARG A 186 20.71 5.89 4.12
C ARG A 186 21.17 6.83 2.99
N GLY A 187 20.65 6.62 1.78
CA GLY A 187 20.99 7.43 0.61
C GLY A 187 20.16 8.70 0.47
N VAL A 188 19.13 8.89 1.30
CA VAL A 188 18.37 10.13 1.37
C VAL A 188 18.98 11.01 2.45
N ASP A 189 19.29 12.26 2.07
CA ASP A 189 19.97 13.27 2.87
C ASP A 189 19.55 13.28 4.34
N ASP A 190 20.52 13.35 5.25
CA ASP A 190 20.30 13.30 6.71
C ASP A 190 19.39 14.45 7.17
N ASP A 191 19.36 15.57 6.43
CA ASP A 191 18.51 16.74 6.68
C ASP A 191 17.01 16.47 6.40
N LEU A 192 16.66 15.43 5.64
CA LEU A 192 15.27 15.03 5.37
C LEU A 192 14.75 13.98 6.34
N ILE A 193 15.66 13.25 7.00
CA ILE A 193 15.36 12.16 7.93
C ILE A 193 16.30 12.31 9.14
N GLU A 194 15.95 13.15 10.11
CA GLU A 194 16.83 13.41 11.28
C GLU A 194 17.39 12.10 11.87
N PHE A 195 18.71 11.96 11.80
CA PHE A 195 19.49 10.96 12.53
C PHE A 195 19.98 11.61 13.82
N PRO A 196 19.67 11.06 15.01
CA PRO A 196 20.39 11.42 16.22
C PRO A 196 21.85 10.93 16.17
#